data_AF-A0A7Y0C4G2-F1
#
_entry.id   AF-A0A7Y0C4G2-F1
#
_cell.length_a   1.000
_cell.length_b   1.000
_cell.length_c   1.000
_cell.angle_alpha   90.00
_cell.angle_beta   90.00
_cell.angle_gamma   90.00
#
_symmetry.space_group_name_H-M   'P 1'
#
loop_
_entity.id
_entity.type
_entity.pdbx_description
1 polymer ?
#
loop_
_entity_poly.entity_id
_entity_poly.type
_entity_poly.pdbx_seq_one_letter_code
_entity_poly.pdbx_strand_id
1 'polypeptide(L)'
;MTTSSTGGNEIQTHSTLTCPECGHATELEMPMDACLFFCECEACHVLIRPLPGDCCVFCSYGSAKCPPMQADQHCGFPCAGGT
;
A
#
# COMPACT_ATOMS: atom_id res chain seq x y z
N MET A 1 -0.76 -24.87 -28.49
CA MET A 1 -1.91 -24.00 -28.83
C MET A 1 -2.81 -24.02 -27.61
N THR A 2 -3.22 -22.95 -26.95
CA THR A 2 -2.95 -21.51 -27.01
C THR A 2 -3.57 -21.01 -25.69
N THR A 3 -2.85 -20.12 -24.99
CA THR A 3 -3.33 -19.18 -23.95
C THR A 3 -4.12 -19.71 -22.74
N SER A 4 -3.59 -19.45 -21.54
CA SER A 4 -4.33 -19.07 -20.31
C SER A 4 -3.26 -18.71 -19.26
N SER A 5 -2.74 -17.49 -19.18
CA SER A 5 -3.41 -16.30 -18.63
C SER A 5 -4.08 -16.58 -17.29
N THR A 6 -3.34 -16.48 -16.18
CA THR A 6 -3.93 -16.08 -14.89
C THR A 6 -2.90 -15.21 -14.17
N GLY A 7 -3.20 -13.92 -14.08
CA GLY A 7 -2.34 -12.93 -13.45
C GLY A 7 -2.01 -13.33 -12.02
N GLY A 8 -0.71 -13.39 -11.72
CA GLY A 8 -0.26 -13.24 -10.34
C GLY A 8 -0.69 -11.84 -9.89
N ASN A 9 -1.45 -11.77 -8.80
CA ASN A 9 -1.83 -10.54 -8.15
C ASN A 9 -0.53 -9.84 -7.67
N GLU A 10 0.06 -8.99 -8.52
CA GLU A 10 1.31 -8.29 -8.22
C GLU A 10 1.01 -7.20 -7.20
N ILE A 11 1.16 -7.56 -5.92
CA ILE A 11 1.07 -6.63 -4.81
C ILE A 11 2.17 -5.59 -4.99
N GLN A 12 1.77 -4.32 -5.08
CA GLN A 12 2.75 -3.24 -5.18
C GLN A 12 3.46 -3.08 -3.84
N THR A 13 4.70 -3.52 -3.78
CA THR A 13 5.60 -3.31 -2.64
C THR A 13 6.25 -1.95 -2.65
N HIS A 14 6.01 -1.11 -3.65
CA HIS A 14 6.57 0.23 -3.72
C HIS A 14 5.45 1.26 -3.65
N SER A 15 5.59 2.24 -2.77
CA SER A 15 4.75 3.43 -2.78
C SER A 15 5.57 4.68 -2.60
N THR A 16 5.21 5.69 -3.37
CA THR A 16 5.66 7.05 -3.12
C THR A 16 4.93 7.60 -1.90
N LEU A 17 5.69 7.92 -0.86
CA LEU A 17 5.23 8.60 0.34
C LEU A 17 5.57 10.08 0.25
N THR A 18 4.56 10.94 0.39
CA THR A 18 4.75 12.38 0.37
C THR A 18 4.77 12.94 1.79
N CYS A 19 5.85 13.60 2.17
CA CYS A 19 6.00 14.22 3.47
C CYS A 19 5.07 15.44 3.60
N PRO A 20 4.20 15.52 4.62
CA PRO A 20 3.29 16.65 4.81
C PRO A 20 4.00 17.94 5.30
N GLU A 21 5.20 17.81 5.87
CA GLU A 21 5.94 18.95 6.45
C GLU A 21 6.74 19.72 5.39
N CYS A 22 7.40 19.00 4.47
CA CYS A 22 8.26 19.60 3.44
C CYS A 22 7.77 19.39 2.00
N GLY A 23 6.78 18.51 1.77
CA GLY A 23 6.29 18.15 0.44
C GLY A 23 7.22 17.22 -0.35
N HIS A 24 8.26 16.67 0.27
CA HIS A 24 9.18 15.74 -0.39
C HIS A 24 8.51 14.38 -0.62
N ALA A 25 8.62 13.85 -1.83
CA ALA A 25 8.09 12.55 -2.21
C ALA A 25 9.23 11.53 -2.30
N THR A 26 9.23 10.54 -1.42
CA THR A 26 10.20 9.45 -1.40
C THR A 26 9.51 8.15 -1.78
N GLU A 27 10.13 7.36 -2.66
CA GLU A 27 9.68 6.00 -2.92
C GLU A 27 10.20 5.07 -1.83
N LEU A 28 9.28 4.42 -1.11
CA LEU A 28 9.61 3.49 -0.04
C LEU A 28 9.06 2.11 -0.37
N GLU A 29 9.82 1.10 0.03
CA GLU A 29 9.35 -0.27 0.00
C GLU A 29 8.39 -0.51 1.17
N MET A 30 7.17 -0.94 0.85
CA MET A 30 6.13 -1.36 1.76
C MET A 30 6.35 -2.83 2.09
N PRO A 31 6.87 -3.16 3.29
CA PRO A 31 7.04 -4.55 3.67
C PRO A 31 5.67 -5.22 3.76
N MET A 32 5.53 -6.38 3.12
CA MET A 32 4.30 -7.18 3.22
C MET A 32 4.10 -7.76 4.63
N ASP A 33 5.18 -7.85 5.41
CA ASP A 33 5.22 -8.47 6.73
C ASP A 33 4.87 -7.50 7.88
N ALA A 34 4.80 -6.17 7.63
CA ALA A 34 4.53 -5.18 8.68
C ALA A 34 3.92 -3.84 8.19
N CYS A 35 3.01 -3.23 8.98
CA CYS A 35 2.55 -1.84 8.75
C CYS A 35 3.66 -0.85 9.20
N LEU A 36 4.17 -0.02 8.28
CA LEU A 36 5.07 1.10 8.60
C LEU A 36 4.26 2.25 9.24
N PHE A 37 4.31 2.34 10.56
CA PHE A 37 3.59 3.35 11.33
C PHE A 37 4.39 4.65 11.51
N PHE A 38 5.72 4.58 11.48
CA PHE A 38 6.59 5.74 11.61
C PHE A 38 7.57 5.73 10.45
N CYS A 39 7.70 6.87 9.77
CA CYS A 39 8.67 7.04 8.70
C CYS A 39 9.45 8.32 8.94
N GLU A 40 10.77 8.24 8.86
CA GLU A 40 11.62 9.43 8.87
C GLU A 40 11.80 9.94 7.44
N CYS A 41 11.51 11.22 7.22
CA CYS A 41 11.75 11.83 5.92
C CYS A 41 13.25 12.07 5.71
N GLU A 42 13.83 11.58 4.62
CA GLU A 42 15.25 11.81 4.31
C GLU A 42 15.60 13.28 4.05
N ALA A 43 14.64 14.09 3.61
CA ALA A 43 14.88 15.49 3.25
C ALA A 43 14.87 16.43 4.47
N CYS A 44 14.03 16.16 5.47
CA CYS A 44 13.85 17.04 6.64
C CYS A 44 14.03 16.34 7.98
N HIS A 45 14.31 15.03 7.98
CA HIS A 45 14.45 14.17 9.16
C HIS A 45 13.27 14.24 10.14
N VAL A 46 12.09 14.63 9.66
CA VAL A 46 10.89 14.66 10.49
C VAL A 46 10.27 13.28 10.57
N LEU A 47 9.72 12.97 11.74
CA LEU A 47 9.06 11.71 12.01
C LEU A 47 7.58 11.81 11.60
N ILE A 48 7.27 11.30 10.41
CA ILE A 48 5.94 11.26 9.82
C ILE A 48 5.12 10.19 10.54
N ARG A 49 3.90 10.55 10.93
CA ARG A 49 2.94 9.68 11.64
C ARG A 49 1.61 9.66 10.89
N PRO A 50 0.93 8.51 10.78
CA PRO A 50 -0.35 8.41 10.08
C PRO A 50 -1.43 9.22 10.78
N LEU A 51 -2.49 9.52 10.03
CA LEU A 51 -3.68 10.13 10.61
C LEU A 51 -4.41 9.13 11.53
N PRO A 52 -5.12 9.63 12.55
CA PRO A 52 -5.95 8.79 13.39
C PRO A 52 -7.07 8.15 12.55
N GLY A 53 -6.95 6.84 12.29
CA GLY A 53 -7.89 6.08 11.46
C GLY A 53 -7.24 5.22 10.38
N ASP A 54 -5.95 5.42 10.07
CA ASP A 54 -5.18 4.62 9.11
C ASP A 54 -4.20 3.64 9.81
N CYS A 55 -3.88 2.49 9.19
CA CYS A 55 -2.87 1.54 9.76
C CYS A 55 -1.41 1.98 9.54
N CYS A 56 -1.12 2.76 8.50
CA CYS A 56 0.25 3.13 8.08
C CYS A 56 0.33 4.55 7.59
N VAL A 57 1.55 5.10 7.59
CA VAL A 57 1.87 6.35 6.88
C VAL A 57 1.50 6.27 5.39
N PHE A 58 1.61 5.08 4.76
CA PHE A 58 1.23 4.88 3.36
C PHE A 58 -0.28 4.98 3.12
N CYS A 59 -1.10 4.48 4.05
CA CYS A 59 -2.54 4.50 3.85
C CYS A 59 -3.11 5.94 3.95
N SER A 60 -2.41 6.84 4.67
CA SER A 60 -2.71 8.28 4.76
C SER A 60 -2.01 9.16 3.71
N TYR A 61 -0.70 8.99 3.50
CA TYR A 61 0.16 9.88 2.69
C TYR A 61 0.81 9.19 1.49
N GLY A 62 0.62 7.88 1.35
CA GLY A 62 1.14 7.09 0.24
C GLY A 62 0.22 7.12 -0.98
N SER A 63 0.82 6.87 -2.14
CA SER A 63 0.08 6.79 -3.42
C SER A 63 -0.72 5.49 -3.55
N ALA A 64 -0.22 4.36 -3.01
CA ALA A 64 -0.93 3.08 -3.01
C ALA A 64 -1.24 2.58 -1.59
N LYS A 65 -2.26 1.71 -1.50
CA LYS A 65 -2.71 1.11 -0.23
C LYS A 65 -1.76 0.02 0.25
N CYS A 66 -1.74 -0.15 1.56
CA CYS A 66 -0.98 -1.14 2.32
C CYS A 66 -1.07 -2.56 1.68
N PRO A 67 0.04 -3.32 1.51
CA PRO A 67 0.04 -4.65 0.89
C PRO A 67 -1.05 -5.61 1.41
N PRO A 68 -1.32 -5.73 2.73
CA PRO A 68 -2.38 -6.60 3.23
C PRO A 68 -3.77 -6.20 2.71
N MET A 69 -4.03 -4.93 2.42
CA MET A 69 -5.30 -4.46 1.85
C MET A 69 -5.43 -4.78 0.35
N GLN A 70 -4.31 -4.88 -0.37
CA GLN A 70 -4.31 -5.30 -1.78
C GLN A 70 -4.50 -6.82 -1.91
N ALA A 71 -3.97 -7.58 -0.93
CA ALA A 71 -4.20 -9.01 -0.82
C ALA A 71 -5.65 -9.35 -0.43
N ASP A 72 -6.22 -8.64 0.54
CA ASP A 72 -7.56 -8.94 1.10
C ASP A 72 -8.71 -8.67 0.11
N GLN A 73 -8.54 -7.68 -0.79
CA GLN A 73 -9.51 -7.42 -1.87
C GLN A 73 -9.65 -8.57 -2.89
N HIS A 74 -8.81 -9.60 -2.81
CA HIS A 74 -8.84 -10.74 -3.71
C HIS A 74 -9.55 -11.97 -3.17
N CYS A 75 -10.39 -11.85 -2.12
CA CYS A 75 -11.29 -12.94 -1.74
C CYS A 75 -12.34 -13.17 -2.83
N GLY A 76 -11.98 -14.03 -3.78
CA GLY A 76 -12.85 -14.63 -4.75
C GLY A 76 -13.90 -15.50 -4.06
N PHE A 77 -15.09 -14.95 -3.91
CA PHE A 77 -16.30 -15.75 -4.04
C PHE A 77 -17.04 -15.27 -5.30
N PRO A 78 -17.09 -16.08 -6.37
CA PRO A 78 -18.17 -15.95 -7.32
C PRO A 78 -19.45 -16.35 -6.55
N CYS A 79 -20.16 -15.37 -5.99
CA CYS A 79 -21.59 -15.58 -5.75
C CYS A 79 -22.23 -15.67 -7.14
N ALA A 80 -22.19 -16.88 -7.70
CA ALA A 80 -23.07 -17.29 -8.76
C ALA A 80 -24.49 -16.95 -8.33
N GLY A 81 -25.08 -15.95 -8.97
CA GLY A 81 -26.50 -15.66 -8.88
C GLY A 81 -27.24 -16.89 -9.38
N GLY A 82 -27.70 -17.73 -8.44
CA GLY A 82 -28.76 -18.67 -8.69
C GLY A 82 -30.07 -17.88 -8.84
N THR A 83 -30.55 -17.81 -10.07
CA THR A 83 -31.97 -17.57 -10.40
C THR A 83 -32.50 -18.80 -11.11
#